data_AF-A0A2D7UT95-F1
#
_entry.id   AF-A0A2D7UT95-F1
#
_cell.length_a   1.000
_cell.length_b   1.000
_cell.length_c   1.000
_cell.angle_alpha   90.00
_cell.angle_beta   90.00
_cell.angle_gamma   90.00
#
_symmetry.space_group_name_H-M   'P 1'
#
loop_
_entity.id
_entity.type
_entity.pdbx_description
1 polymer ?
#
loop_
_entity_poly.entity_id
_entity_poly.type
_entity_poly.pdbx_seq_one_letter_code
_entity_poly.pdbx_strand_id
1 'polypeptide(L)'
;LRFVLKKQLLGDPCLDIVGHRIPNYFVDRDSLDNRDELANISVLASDLADDEALVIFPEGTRFSPSKLAKAVEAVATKTPRRAASTRVLRSVLPIRTAGTLAALATSQADVVFCNHVGINDIASLKELRDAVPLRRELQFMLTRVPREDLSSEWSEEDLVDWLDTQWIAIDDWVTKNEQQQSP
;
A
#
# COMPACT_ATOMS: atom_id res chain seq x y z
N LEU A 1 1.33 -0.21 -16.75
CA LEU A 1 1.59 -0.08 -15.28
C LEU A 1 2.01 1.36 -15.01
N ARG A 2 1.62 1.95 -13.88
CA ARG A 2 1.91 3.32 -13.41
C ARG A 2 2.17 3.21 -11.90
N PHE A 3 3.22 3.82 -11.35
CA PHE A 3 3.51 3.66 -9.90
C PHE A 3 3.48 4.98 -9.14
N VAL A 4 3.01 4.93 -7.90
CA VAL A 4 3.11 6.01 -6.92
C VAL A 4 4.18 5.64 -5.90
N LEU A 5 5.36 6.27 -6.01
CA LEU A 5 6.56 5.92 -5.24
C LEU A 5 7.03 7.09 -4.36
N LYS A 6 7.91 6.81 -3.40
CA LYS A 6 8.55 7.85 -2.57
C LYS A 6 9.69 8.49 -3.36
N LYS A 7 9.78 9.83 -3.42
CA LYS A 7 10.83 10.57 -4.16
C LYS A 7 12.28 10.16 -3.85
N GLN A 8 12.53 9.69 -2.63
CA GLN A 8 13.85 9.18 -2.19
C GLN A 8 14.25 7.82 -2.81
N LEU A 9 13.34 7.12 -3.51
CA LEU A 9 13.61 5.84 -4.18
C LEU A 9 14.27 5.98 -5.55
N LEU A 10 14.56 7.21 -6.01
CA LEU A 10 15.33 7.47 -7.24
C LEU A 10 16.75 6.88 -7.20
N GLY A 11 17.25 6.48 -6.03
CA GLY A 11 18.57 5.86 -5.86
C GLY A 11 18.58 4.33 -5.79
N ASP A 12 17.44 3.66 -6.03
CA ASP A 12 17.33 2.20 -5.92
C ASP A 12 17.38 1.50 -7.31
N PRO A 13 18.40 0.66 -7.60
CA PRO A 13 18.66 0.14 -8.94
C PRO A 13 17.64 -0.86 -9.52
N CYS A 14 16.69 -1.45 -8.77
CA CYS A 14 15.57 -2.19 -9.40
C CYS A 14 14.34 -1.32 -9.66
N LEU A 15 14.22 -0.20 -8.98
CA LEU A 15 13.30 0.85 -9.39
C LEU A 15 13.87 1.68 -10.55
N ASP A 16 15.19 1.67 -10.77
CA ASP A 16 15.86 2.25 -11.94
C ASP A 16 15.60 1.45 -13.24
N ILE A 17 15.50 0.11 -13.17
CA ILE A 17 15.27 -0.74 -14.36
C ILE A 17 13.81 -0.69 -14.84
N VAL A 18 12.83 -0.53 -13.94
CA VAL A 18 11.39 -0.41 -14.30
C VAL A 18 10.94 1.06 -14.36
N GLY A 19 11.63 1.96 -13.66
CA GLY A 19 11.23 3.35 -13.45
C GLY A 19 11.40 4.29 -14.65
N HIS A 20 12.21 3.90 -15.65
CA HIS A 20 12.47 4.72 -16.84
C HIS A 20 11.52 4.44 -18.02
N ARG A 21 10.53 3.55 -17.89
CA ARG A 21 9.63 3.16 -19.00
C ARG A 21 8.14 3.37 -18.74
N ILE A 22 7.77 3.92 -17.58
CA ILE A 22 6.40 3.99 -17.08
C ILE A 22 6.19 5.34 -16.38
N PRO A 23 5.04 6.04 -16.56
CA PRO A 23 4.75 7.25 -15.81
C PRO A 23 4.66 6.93 -14.31
N ASN A 24 5.68 7.37 -13.56
CA ASN A 24 5.78 7.22 -12.11
C ASN A 24 5.55 8.58 -11.45
N TYR A 25 4.73 8.64 -10.40
CA TYR A 25 4.56 9.84 -9.59
C TYR A 25 5.23 9.68 -8.23
N PHE A 26 6.12 10.62 -7.92
CA PHE A 26 6.89 10.63 -6.68
C PHE A 26 6.28 11.60 -5.67
N VAL A 27 5.60 11.07 -4.66
CA VAL A 27 4.92 11.85 -3.62
C VAL A 27 5.95 12.41 -2.64
N ASP A 28 5.90 13.72 -2.38
CA ASP A 28 6.56 14.32 -1.23
C ASP A 28 5.68 14.11 0.01
N ARG A 29 6.26 13.55 1.07
CA ARG A 29 5.50 13.09 2.25
C ARG A 29 5.62 14.03 3.44
N ASP A 30 6.48 15.05 3.31
CA ASP A 30 6.77 16.05 4.34
C ASP A 30 6.15 17.42 4.01
N SER A 31 5.41 17.52 2.90
CA SER A 31 4.64 18.72 2.55
C SER A 31 3.45 18.89 3.49
N LEU A 32 3.26 20.11 4.02
CA LEU A 32 2.09 20.50 4.82
C LEU A 32 0.79 20.51 4.00
N ASP A 33 0.90 20.44 2.68
CA ASP A 33 -0.21 20.45 1.73
C ASP A 33 -0.01 19.28 0.75
N ASN A 34 -0.90 18.29 0.82
CA ASN A 34 -0.85 17.08 0.00
C ASN A 34 -1.78 17.14 -1.22
N ARG A 35 -2.40 18.30 -1.48
CA ARG A 35 -3.42 18.46 -2.53
C ARG A 35 -2.87 18.24 -3.93
N ASP A 36 -1.67 18.74 -4.19
CA ASP A 36 -1.01 18.57 -5.49
C ASP A 36 -0.67 17.10 -5.72
N GLU A 37 -0.25 16.36 -4.68
CA GLU A 37 0.01 14.94 -4.79
C GLU A 37 -1.26 14.12 -5.07
N LEU A 38 -2.37 14.45 -4.41
CA LEU A 38 -3.65 13.79 -4.66
C LEU A 38 -4.19 14.10 -6.07
N ALA A 39 -4.08 15.36 -6.53
CA ALA A 39 -4.48 15.75 -7.87
C ALA A 39 -3.70 14.97 -8.94
N ASN A 40 -2.39 14.80 -8.76
CA ASN A 40 -1.56 14.01 -9.67
C ASN A 40 -1.93 12.52 -9.65
N ILE A 41 -2.29 11.96 -8.49
CA ILE A 41 -2.78 10.58 -8.39
C ILE A 41 -4.10 10.42 -9.16
N SER A 42 -5.03 11.37 -9.04
CA SER A 42 -6.27 11.38 -9.81
C SER A 42 -6.00 11.42 -11.33
N VAL A 43 -5.10 12.29 -11.79
CA VAL A 43 -4.72 12.36 -13.21
C VAL A 43 -4.11 11.04 -13.69
N LEU A 44 -3.25 10.41 -12.89
CA LEU A 44 -2.68 9.11 -13.23
C LEU A 44 -3.71 7.98 -13.29
N ALA A 45 -4.85 8.11 -12.61
CA ALA A 45 -5.86 7.07 -12.54
C ALA A 45 -6.97 7.21 -13.60
N SER A 46 -7.18 8.41 -14.16
CA SER A 46 -8.35 8.75 -14.98
C SER A 46 -8.40 8.13 -16.37
N ASP A 47 -7.25 7.75 -16.95
CA ASP A 47 -7.11 7.21 -18.31
C ASP A 47 -6.31 5.90 -18.33
N LEU A 48 -6.46 5.08 -17.29
CA LEU A 48 -5.90 3.73 -17.27
C LEU A 48 -6.53 2.89 -18.39
N ALA A 49 -5.70 2.37 -19.29
CA ALA A 49 -6.14 1.39 -20.29
C ALA A 49 -6.32 -0.01 -19.66
N ASP A 50 -6.98 -0.92 -20.38
CA ASP A 50 -7.32 -2.27 -19.89
C ASP A 50 -6.09 -3.13 -19.52
N ASP A 51 -4.91 -2.79 -20.04
CA ASP A 51 -3.63 -3.45 -19.76
C ASP A 51 -2.72 -2.63 -18.80
N GLU A 52 -3.26 -1.58 -18.19
CA GLU A 52 -2.58 -0.73 -17.24
C GLU A 52 -3.09 -0.94 -15.80
N ALA A 53 -2.22 -0.63 -14.84
CA ALA A 53 -2.59 -0.60 -13.43
C ALA A 53 -1.83 0.52 -12.74
N LEU A 54 -2.48 1.17 -11.78
CA LEU A 54 -1.86 2.10 -10.86
C LEU A 54 -1.46 1.38 -9.57
N VAL A 55 -0.19 1.44 -9.19
CA VAL A 55 0.33 0.80 -7.99
C VAL A 55 0.57 1.85 -6.91
N ILE A 56 -0.04 1.65 -5.74
CA ILE A 56 0.08 2.51 -4.57
C ILE A 56 0.62 1.69 -3.40
N PHE A 57 1.63 2.20 -2.69
CA PHE A 57 2.09 1.66 -1.41
C PHE A 57 1.51 2.46 -0.25
N PRO A 58 0.39 2.01 0.35
CA PRO A 58 -0.42 2.89 1.20
C PRO A 58 0.14 3.05 2.63
N GLU A 59 1.06 2.20 3.09
CA GLU A 59 1.70 2.36 4.42
C GLU A 59 2.69 3.52 4.47
N GLY A 60 3.32 3.81 3.33
CA GLY A 60 4.26 4.92 3.19
C GLY A 60 5.61 4.74 3.89
N THR A 61 5.91 3.60 4.51
CA THR A 61 7.24 3.26 5.03
C THR A 61 7.32 1.76 5.31
N ARG A 62 8.54 1.25 5.55
CA ARG A 62 8.73 -0.12 6.02
C ARG A 62 8.17 -0.30 7.43
N PHE A 63 7.52 -1.43 7.67
CA PHE A 63 6.98 -1.83 8.96
C PHE A 63 8.07 -1.86 10.06
N SER A 64 7.67 -1.47 11.27
CA SER A 64 8.35 -1.83 12.52
C SER A 64 7.36 -1.70 13.68
N PRO A 65 7.48 -2.49 14.76
CA PRO A 65 6.55 -2.38 15.90
C PRO A 65 6.49 -0.97 16.50
N SER A 66 7.63 -0.28 16.57
CA SER A 66 7.72 1.09 17.04
C SER A 66 7.01 2.11 16.14
N LYS A 67 6.98 1.87 14.82
CA LYS A 67 6.23 2.71 13.86
C LYS A 67 4.74 2.41 13.91
N LEU A 68 4.36 1.14 14.08
CA LEU A 68 2.97 0.75 14.25
C LEU A 68 2.35 1.48 15.45
N ALA A 69 2.99 1.41 16.62
CA ALA A 69 2.51 2.09 17.83
C ALA A 69 2.32 3.60 17.60
N LYS A 70 3.29 4.27 16.95
CA LYS A 70 3.19 5.70 16.61
C LYS A 70 2.09 6.01 15.60
N ALA A 71 1.92 5.15 14.59
CA ALA A 71 0.92 5.34 13.56
C ALA A 71 -0.51 5.15 14.10
N VAL A 72 -0.72 4.15 14.96
CA VAL A 72 -2.00 3.93 15.65
C VAL A 72 -2.37 5.15 16.49
N GLU A 73 -1.43 5.69 17.27
CA GLU A 73 -1.67 6.89 18.07
C GLU A 73 -2.00 8.11 17.21
N ALA A 74 -1.24 8.31 16.12
CA ALA A 74 -1.48 9.40 15.19
C ALA A 74 -2.86 9.31 14.51
N VAL A 75 -3.27 8.11 14.10
CA VAL A 75 -4.61 7.89 13.52
C VAL A 75 -5.70 8.08 14.57
N ALA A 76 -5.53 7.57 15.78
CA ALA A 76 -6.50 7.75 16.85
C ALA A 76 -6.72 9.23 17.21
N THR A 77 -5.67 10.06 17.13
CA THR A 77 -5.76 11.51 17.36
C THR A 77 -6.43 12.25 16.20
N LYS A 78 -6.05 11.94 14.95
CA LYS A 78 -6.51 12.68 13.76
C LYS A 78 -7.85 12.20 13.22
N THR A 79 -8.14 10.92 13.36
CA THR A 79 -9.33 10.26 12.82
C THR A 79 -9.86 9.23 13.82
N PRO A 80 -10.49 9.66 14.92
CA PRO A 80 -10.91 8.78 16.01
C PRO A 80 -11.80 7.60 15.60
N ARG A 81 -12.62 7.75 14.54
CA ARG A 81 -13.44 6.67 13.97
C ARG A 81 -12.62 5.44 13.56
N ARG A 82 -11.43 5.66 13.01
CA ARG A 82 -10.49 4.60 12.56
C ARG A 82 -9.61 4.05 13.69
N ALA A 83 -9.76 4.53 14.92
CA ALA A 83 -8.93 4.08 16.02
C ALA A 83 -9.14 2.60 16.34
N ALA A 84 -10.38 2.10 16.20
CA ALA A 84 -10.69 0.70 16.47
C ALA A 84 -10.03 -0.24 15.44
N SER A 85 -10.12 0.08 14.15
CA SER A 85 -9.52 -0.71 13.07
C SER A 85 -8.00 -0.75 13.14
N THR A 86 -7.37 0.37 13.52
CA THR A 86 -5.90 0.43 13.59
C THR A 86 -5.30 -0.26 14.81
N ARG A 87 -6.03 -0.34 15.94
CA ARG A 87 -5.53 -0.99 17.17
C ARG A 87 -5.41 -2.50 17.09
N VAL A 88 -6.11 -3.14 16.16
CA VAL A 88 -6.06 -4.61 15.98
C VAL A 88 -4.90 -5.06 15.10
N LEU A 89 -4.26 -4.14 14.38
CA LEU A 89 -3.15 -4.44 13.48
C LEU A 89 -1.91 -4.89 14.28
N ARG A 90 -1.18 -5.87 13.75
CA ARG A 90 0.00 -6.49 14.39
C ARG A 90 1.21 -6.57 13.47
N SER A 91 1.01 -6.76 12.18
CA SER A 91 2.06 -7.02 11.18
C SER A 91 2.09 -6.00 10.03
N VAL A 92 1.12 -5.09 9.93
CA VAL A 92 1.12 -3.99 8.93
C VAL A 92 0.91 -2.62 9.59
N LEU A 93 1.34 -1.54 8.94
CA LEU A 93 1.00 -0.18 9.38
C LEU A 93 -0.42 0.21 8.94
N PRO A 94 -1.10 1.14 9.64
CA PRO A 94 -2.37 1.70 9.20
C PRO A 94 -2.33 2.21 7.76
N ILE A 95 -3.33 1.82 6.97
CA ILE A 95 -3.47 2.23 5.57
C ILE A 95 -3.68 3.76 5.47
N ARG A 96 -2.89 4.44 4.63
CA ARG A 96 -3.18 5.81 4.22
C ARG A 96 -4.16 5.77 3.05
N THR A 97 -5.39 6.22 3.28
CA THR A 97 -6.51 6.05 2.33
C THR A 97 -6.54 7.12 1.23
N ALA A 98 -6.03 8.33 1.50
CA ALA A 98 -6.21 9.49 0.62
C ALA A 98 -5.81 9.24 -0.84
N GLY A 99 -4.66 8.61 -1.09
CA GLY A 99 -4.20 8.31 -2.45
C GLY A 99 -5.11 7.30 -3.17
N THR A 100 -5.52 6.25 -2.47
CA THR A 100 -6.45 5.25 -3.01
C THR A 100 -7.81 5.86 -3.32
N LEU A 101 -8.34 6.70 -2.44
CA LEU A 101 -9.60 7.42 -2.65
C LEU A 101 -9.52 8.37 -3.86
N ALA A 102 -8.41 9.11 -4.00
CA ALA A 102 -8.19 10.00 -5.14
C ALA A 102 -8.16 9.24 -6.49
N ALA A 103 -7.57 8.04 -6.50
CA ALA A 103 -7.58 7.16 -7.66
C ALA A 103 -8.99 6.60 -7.96
N LEU A 104 -9.68 6.09 -6.94
CA LEU A 104 -11.04 5.52 -7.08
C LEU A 104 -12.09 6.55 -7.51
N ALA A 105 -11.89 7.82 -7.16
CA ALA A 105 -12.75 8.93 -7.58
C ALA A 105 -12.71 9.20 -9.09
N THR A 106 -11.66 8.75 -9.78
CA THR A 106 -11.44 9.04 -11.21
C THR A 106 -11.30 7.79 -12.08
N SER A 107 -11.23 6.61 -11.46
CA SER A 107 -11.04 5.34 -12.17
C SER A 107 -12.16 4.34 -11.92
N GLN A 108 -12.48 3.57 -12.96
CA GLN A 108 -13.36 2.40 -12.90
C GLN A 108 -12.57 1.08 -12.82
N ALA A 109 -11.25 1.14 -12.62
CA ALA A 109 -10.43 -0.06 -12.48
C ALA A 109 -10.77 -0.83 -11.19
N ASP A 110 -10.58 -2.15 -11.25
CA ASP A 110 -10.70 -3.01 -10.07
C ASP A 110 -9.59 -2.72 -9.05
N VAL A 111 -9.88 -3.00 -7.78
CA VAL A 111 -8.88 -2.90 -6.71
C VAL A 111 -8.22 -4.25 -6.53
N VAL A 112 -6.89 -4.29 -6.60
CA VAL A 112 -6.12 -5.50 -6.28
C VAL A 112 -5.25 -5.23 -5.07
N PHE A 113 -5.51 -5.93 -3.97
CA PHE A 113 -4.62 -5.98 -2.83
C PHE A 113 -3.55 -7.02 -3.07
N CYS A 114 -2.28 -6.62 -2.92
CA CYS A 114 -1.13 -7.49 -3.05
C CYS A 114 -0.28 -7.41 -1.79
N ASN A 115 0.07 -8.55 -1.21
CA ASN A 115 1.00 -8.63 -0.08
C ASN A 115 1.86 -9.91 -0.18
N HIS A 116 2.94 -9.96 0.58
CA HIS A 116 3.83 -11.11 0.62
C HIS A 116 4.46 -11.31 2.01
N VAL A 117 4.90 -12.53 2.29
CA VAL A 117 5.73 -12.87 3.46
C VAL A 117 6.94 -13.72 3.03
N GLY A 118 8.00 -13.73 3.82
CA GLY A 118 9.21 -14.52 3.55
C GLY A 118 10.46 -13.73 3.17
N ILE A 119 10.38 -12.39 3.19
CA ILE A 119 11.51 -11.48 2.98
C ILE A 119 11.55 -10.47 4.13
N ASN A 120 12.24 -10.81 5.22
CA ASN A 120 12.26 -9.94 6.42
C ASN A 120 13.57 -9.15 6.56
N ASP A 121 14.67 -9.64 5.98
CA ASP A 121 16.03 -9.12 6.26
C ASP A 121 16.77 -8.60 5.01
N ILE A 122 16.04 -8.35 3.93
CA ILE A 122 16.63 -7.93 2.66
C ILE A 122 16.35 -6.44 2.48
N ALA A 123 17.33 -5.62 2.86
CA ALA A 123 17.28 -4.17 2.78
C ALA A 123 17.71 -3.65 1.40
N SER A 124 18.27 -4.50 0.53
CA SER A 124 18.67 -4.16 -0.83
C SER A 124 18.61 -5.35 -1.80
N LEU A 125 18.59 -5.06 -3.09
CA LEU A 125 18.55 -6.08 -4.16
C LEU A 125 19.84 -6.90 -4.25
N LYS A 126 20.96 -6.30 -3.83
CA LYS A 126 22.22 -7.03 -3.71
C LYS A 126 22.07 -8.12 -2.65
N GLU A 127 21.52 -7.77 -1.49
CA GLU A 127 21.20 -8.76 -0.45
C GLU A 127 20.15 -9.77 -0.95
N LEU A 128 19.18 -9.35 -1.77
CA LEU A 128 18.19 -10.27 -2.36
C LEU A 128 18.87 -11.32 -3.22
N ARG A 129 19.69 -10.88 -4.18
CA ARG A 129 20.43 -11.74 -5.09
C ARG A 129 21.38 -12.67 -4.33
N ASP A 130 22.10 -12.13 -3.35
CA ASP A 130 23.06 -12.88 -2.54
C ASP A 130 22.34 -13.86 -1.58
N ALA A 131 21.05 -13.65 -1.31
CA ALA A 131 20.20 -14.53 -0.52
C ALA A 131 19.49 -15.61 -1.36
N VAL A 132 19.69 -15.69 -2.68
CA VAL A 132 19.15 -16.77 -3.53
C VAL A 132 20.06 -18.01 -3.50
N PRO A 133 19.52 -19.22 -3.29
CA PRO A 133 18.12 -19.55 -3.07
C PRO A 133 17.63 -19.08 -1.70
N LEU A 134 16.43 -18.47 -1.67
CA LEU A 134 15.84 -17.92 -0.46
C LEU A 134 15.75 -18.99 0.62
N ARG A 135 16.16 -18.63 1.84
CA ARG A 135 16.10 -19.55 3.00
C ARG A 135 14.67 -19.84 3.45
N ARG A 136 13.71 -19.00 3.07
CA ARG A 136 12.29 -19.11 3.40
C ARG A 136 11.48 -19.08 2.11
N GLU A 137 10.35 -19.78 2.14
CA GLU A 137 9.39 -19.74 1.05
C GLU A 137 8.76 -18.36 0.95
N LEU A 138 8.75 -17.80 -0.26
CA LEU A 138 8.07 -16.55 -0.55
C LEU A 138 6.61 -16.86 -0.86
N GLN A 139 5.71 -16.35 -0.02
CA GLN A 139 4.27 -16.51 -0.22
C GLN A 139 3.67 -15.17 -0.62
N PHE A 140 2.74 -15.21 -1.57
CA PHE A 140 2.03 -14.04 -2.06
C PHE A 140 0.53 -14.20 -1.82
N MET A 141 -0.12 -13.07 -1.56
CA MET A 141 -1.57 -12.93 -1.54
C MET A 141 -1.97 -11.87 -2.55
N LEU A 142 -2.89 -12.24 -3.43
CA LEU A 142 -3.55 -11.32 -4.35
C LEU A 142 -5.05 -11.48 -4.19
N THR A 143 -5.72 -10.39 -3.82
CA THR A 143 -7.18 -10.34 -3.70
C THR A 143 -7.68 -9.23 -4.62
N ARG A 144 -8.45 -9.61 -5.65
CA ARG A 144 -9.13 -8.68 -6.55
C ARG A 144 -10.54 -8.39 -6.01
N VAL A 145 -10.89 -7.12 -5.96
CA VAL A 145 -12.24 -6.63 -5.71
C VAL A 145 -12.70 -5.91 -6.98
N PRO A 146 -13.67 -6.48 -7.71
CA PRO A 146 -14.30 -5.84 -8.85
C PRO A 146 -14.78 -4.42 -8.50
N ARG A 147 -14.64 -3.49 -9.44
CA ARG A 147 -15.10 -2.11 -9.23
C ARG A 147 -16.59 -2.02 -8.93
N GLU A 148 -17.37 -2.93 -9.52
CA GLU A 148 -18.82 -3.05 -9.34
C GLU A 148 -19.25 -3.50 -7.93
N ASP A 149 -18.35 -4.17 -7.19
CA ASP A 149 -18.62 -4.56 -5.80
C ASP A 149 -18.50 -3.37 -4.83
N LEU A 150 -17.90 -2.26 -5.27
CA LEU A 150 -17.87 -1.01 -4.52
C LEU A 150 -19.13 -0.21 -4.85
N SER A 151 -20.03 -0.08 -3.89
CA SER A 151 -21.30 0.61 -4.10
C SER A 151 -21.08 2.06 -4.57
N SER A 152 -21.82 2.45 -5.60
CA SER A 152 -21.87 3.85 -6.07
C SER A 152 -22.52 4.80 -5.06
N GLU A 153 -23.21 4.28 -4.05
CA GLU A 153 -23.87 5.06 -3.00
C GLU A 153 -22.99 5.28 -1.77
N TRP A 154 -21.83 4.61 -1.69
CA TRP A 154 -20.93 4.78 -0.56
C TRP A 154 -20.36 6.19 -0.49
N SER A 155 -20.41 6.76 0.70
CA SER A 155 -19.67 7.98 1.00
C SER A 155 -18.17 7.70 1.02
N GLU A 156 -17.36 8.76 1.02
CA GLU A 156 -15.91 8.62 1.22
C GLU A 156 -15.59 7.91 2.54
N GLU A 157 -16.39 8.16 3.59
CA GLU A 157 -16.22 7.53 4.88
C GLU A 157 -16.52 6.02 4.85
N ASP A 158 -17.54 5.60 4.09
CA ASP A 158 -17.86 4.18 3.92
C ASP A 158 -16.73 3.45 3.17
N LEU A 159 -16.16 4.10 2.15
CA LEU A 159 -14.97 3.59 1.44
C LEU A 159 -13.75 3.48 2.37
N VAL A 160 -13.56 4.43 3.29
CA VAL A 160 -12.49 4.37 4.29
C VAL A 160 -12.68 3.20 5.24
N ASP A 161 -13.89 3.00 5.77
CA ASP A 161 -14.19 1.88 6.67
C ASP A 161 -14.06 0.52 5.95
N TRP A 162 -14.46 0.47 4.68
CA TRP A 162 -14.25 -0.69 3.82
C TRP A 162 -12.75 -0.97 3.61
N LEU A 163 -11.94 0.05 3.28
CA LEU A 163 -10.49 -0.09 3.14
C LEU A 163 -9.83 -0.59 4.43
N ASP A 164 -10.25 -0.06 5.58
CA ASP A 164 -9.77 -0.51 6.90
C ASP A 164 -10.12 -1.99 7.14
N THR A 165 -11.32 -2.42 6.74
CA THR A 165 -11.75 -3.82 6.85
C THR A 165 -10.89 -4.75 5.98
N GLN A 166 -10.62 -4.36 4.73
CA GLN A 166 -9.71 -5.11 3.86
C GLN A 166 -8.30 -5.17 4.45
N TRP A 167 -7.84 -4.05 5.03
CA TRP A 167 -6.50 -3.97 5.61
C TRP A 167 -6.33 -4.85 6.85
N ILE A 168 -7.36 -5.02 7.67
CA ILE A 168 -7.36 -5.98 8.78
C ILE A 168 -7.24 -7.41 8.27
N ALA A 169 -7.97 -7.78 7.21
CA ALA A 169 -7.86 -9.11 6.62
C ALA A 169 -6.44 -9.39 6.08
N ILE A 170 -5.78 -8.36 5.54
CA ILE A 170 -4.39 -8.43 5.12
C ILE A 170 -3.47 -8.61 6.33
N ASP A 171 -3.67 -7.86 7.43
CA ASP A 171 -2.90 -8.03 8.67
C ASP A 171 -3.01 -9.45 9.22
N ASP A 172 -4.22 -10.01 9.26
CA ASP A 172 -4.48 -11.37 9.70
C ASP A 172 -3.75 -12.39 8.82
N TRP A 173 -3.79 -12.19 7.49
CA TRP A 173 -3.06 -13.04 6.56
C TRP A 173 -1.55 -12.96 6.78
N VAL A 174 -0.97 -11.76 6.90
CA VAL A 174 0.46 -11.58 7.16
C VAL A 174 0.83 -12.23 8.49
N THR A 175 0.11 -11.92 9.56
CA THR A 175 0.36 -12.47 10.91
C THR A 175 0.37 -13.99 10.90
N LYS A 176 -0.62 -14.61 10.26
CA LYS A 176 -0.75 -16.07 10.18
C LYS A 176 0.43 -16.69 9.44
N ASN A 177 0.84 -16.13 8.30
CA ASN A 177 1.87 -16.73 7.47
C ASN A 177 3.30 -16.40 7.93
N GLU A 178 3.53 -15.28 8.63
CA GLU A 178 4.80 -15.01 9.32
C GLU A 178 5.05 -15.99 10.48
N GLN A 179 4.01 -16.32 11.24
CA GLN A 179 4.10 -17.30 12.34
C GLN A 179 4.44 -18.70 11.83
N GLN A 180 3.86 -19.13 10.72
CA GLN A 180 4.16 -20.42 10.10
C GLN A 180 5.60 -20.53 9.57
N GLN A 181 6.28 -19.40 9.37
CA GLN A 181 7.68 -19.33 8.94
C GLN A 181 8.66 -19.13 10.10
N SER A 182 8.16 -19.00 11.34
CA SER A 182 9.01 -18.94 12.53
C SER A 182 9.48 -20.36 12.89
N PRO A 183 10.79 -20.57 13.12
CA PRO A 183 11.36 -21.90 13.35
C PRO A 183 10.89 -22.57 14.64
#